data_AF-A0A2H9L5Q2-F1
#
_entry.id   AF-A0A2H9L5Q2-F1
#
_cell.length_a   1.000
_cell.length_b   1.000
_cell.length_c   1.000
_cell.angle_alpha   90.00
_cell.angle_beta   90.00
_cell.angle_gamma   90.00
#
_symmetry.space_group_name_H-M   'P 1'
#
loop_
_entity.id
_entity.type
_entity.pdbx_description
1 polymer ?
#
loop_
_entity_poly.entity_id
_entity_poly.type
_entity_poly.pdbx_seq_one_letter_code
_entity_poly.pdbx_strand_id
1 'polypeptide(L)'
;MEIEFISKDALAKEGNALEYILSSIEDGKIVVLEQPLDSESEKTLISKTMDKIDSKFSGIEISTLRKSKGIKETIFEMLGERRGLTVIGPAKLVKEIKQNPEKINWKTK
;
A
#
# COMPACT_ATOMS: atom_id res chain seq x y z
N MET A 1 9.27 -3.35 -14.92
CA MET A 1 8.51 -2.79 -13.78
C MET A 1 7.05 -2.91 -14.14
N GLU A 2 6.27 -3.60 -13.31
CA GLU A 2 4.83 -3.75 -13.47
C GLU A 2 4.15 -2.98 -12.34
N ILE A 3 3.12 -2.21 -12.68
CA ILE A 3 2.28 -1.49 -11.71
C ILE A 3 0.89 -2.09 -11.78
N GLU A 4 0.38 -2.52 -10.64
CA GLU A 4 -0.91 -3.16 -10.51
C GLU A 4 -1.86 -2.27 -9.72
N PHE A 5 -2.94 -1.81 -10.36
CA PHE A 5 -3.97 -1.01 -9.71
C PHE A 5 -5.13 -1.91 -9.27
N ILE A 6 -5.47 -1.85 -7.98
CA ILE A 6 -6.47 -2.71 -7.38
C ILE A 6 -7.56 -1.83 -6.74
N SER A 7 -8.79 -1.99 -7.23
CA SER A 7 -9.96 -1.34 -6.65
C SER A 7 -10.32 -1.97 -5.30
N LYS A 8 -11.08 -1.23 -4.48
CA LYS A 8 -11.58 -1.77 -3.20
C LYS A 8 -12.35 -3.08 -3.41
N ASP A 9 -13.20 -3.13 -4.41
CA ASP A 9 -14.06 -4.28 -4.69
C ASP A 9 -13.29 -5.47 -5.25
N ALA A 10 -12.22 -5.23 -6.03
CA ALA A 10 -11.33 -6.30 -6.48
C ALA A 10 -10.58 -6.90 -5.29
N LEU A 11 -10.00 -6.05 -4.43
CA LEU A 11 -9.28 -6.50 -3.25
C LEU A 11 -10.18 -7.26 -2.26
N ALA A 12 -11.45 -6.85 -2.13
CA ALA A 12 -12.42 -7.51 -1.25
C ALA A 12 -12.85 -8.90 -1.77
N LYS A 13 -12.66 -9.19 -3.06
CA LYS A 13 -12.91 -10.52 -3.63
C LYS A 13 -11.76 -11.49 -3.37
N GLU A 14 -10.58 -10.97 -3.04
CA GLU A 14 -9.46 -11.79 -2.62
C GLU A 14 -9.76 -12.42 -1.24
N GLY A 15 -9.65 -13.74 -1.15
CA GLY A 15 -9.90 -14.45 0.12
C GLY A 15 -8.94 -14.03 1.24
N ASN A 16 -7.75 -13.54 0.89
CA ASN A 16 -6.81 -12.91 1.80
C ASN A 16 -6.06 -11.75 1.11
N ALA A 17 -6.60 -10.54 1.23
CA ALA A 17 -6.05 -9.33 0.63
C ALA A 17 -4.57 -9.07 0.97
N LEU A 18 -4.15 -9.31 2.23
CA LEU A 18 -2.77 -9.07 2.65
C LEU A 18 -1.79 -10.05 2.01
N GLU A 19 -2.19 -11.32 1.89
CA GLU A 19 -1.35 -12.32 1.22
C GLU A 19 -1.27 -12.07 -0.28
N TYR A 20 -2.37 -11.63 -0.91
CA TYR A 20 -2.37 -11.19 -2.29
C TYR A 20 -1.36 -10.07 -2.52
N ILE A 21 -1.45 -8.98 -1.74
CA ILE A 21 -0.54 -7.84 -1.84
C ILE A 21 0.91 -8.29 -1.64
N LEU A 22 1.16 -9.13 -0.63
CA LEU A 22 2.50 -9.64 -0.32
C LEU A 22 3.08 -10.50 -1.45
N SER A 23 2.27 -11.32 -2.10
CA SER A 23 2.70 -12.10 -3.26
C SER A 23 3.02 -11.21 -4.48
N SER A 24 2.17 -10.22 -4.79
CA SER A 24 2.41 -9.29 -5.90
C SER A 24 3.72 -8.50 -5.72
N ILE A 25 4.03 -8.06 -4.50
CA ILE A 25 5.27 -7.30 -4.25
C ILE A 25 6.50 -8.21 -4.21
N GLU A 26 6.40 -9.46 -3.76
CA GLU A 26 7.48 -10.45 -3.88
C GLU A 26 7.85 -10.71 -5.35
N ASP A 27 6.86 -10.72 -6.24
CA ASP A 27 7.03 -10.82 -7.70
C ASP A 27 7.61 -9.53 -8.33
N GLY A 28 7.91 -8.51 -7.52
CA GLY A 28 8.53 -7.27 -7.98
C GLY A 28 7.54 -6.23 -8.51
N LYS A 29 6.23 -6.41 -8.29
CA LYS A 29 5.21 -5.45 -8.71
C LYS A 29 5.10 -4.28 -7.74
N ILE A 30 4.71 -3.11 -8.25
CA ILE A 30 4.24 -2.00 -7.43
C ILE A 30 2.71 -2.08 -7.40
N VAL A 31 2.15 -2.24 -6.20
CA VAL A 31 0.70 -2.32 -5.99
C VAL A 31 0.15 -0.95 -5.62
N VAL A 32 -0.94 -0.54 -6.26
CA VAL A 32 -1.67 0.70 -5.98
C VAL A 32 -3.11 0.38 -5.59
N LEU A 33 -3.48 0.69 -4.36
CA LEU A 33 -4.80 0.45 -3.80
C LEU A 33 -5.67 1.70 -3.88
N GLU A 34 -6.92 1.55 -4.32
CA GLU A 34 -7.93 2.62 -4.36
C GLU A 34 -8.37 3.10 -2.96
N GLN A 35 -8.18 2.26 -1.95
CA GLN A 35 -8.50 2.56 -0.56
C GLN A 35 -7.23 2.40 0.29
N PRO A 36 -7.00 3.28 1.27
CA PRO A 36 -5.85 3.15 2.13
C PRO A 36 -5.94 1.93 3.04
N LEU A 37 -4.82 1.28 3.35
CA LEU A 37 -4.76 0.27 4.42
C LEU A 37 -5.13 0.89 5.79
N ASP A 38 -5.72 0.07 6.65
CA ASP A 38 -5.91 0.41 8.05
C ASP A 38 -4.62 0.10 8.81
N SER A 39 -4.47 0.71 9.97
CA SER A 39 -3.24 0.64 10.74
C SER A 39 -2.86 -0.79 11.16
N GLU A 40 -3.82 -1.69 11.33
CA GLU A 40 -3.57 -3.08 11.72
C GLU A 40 -3.11 -3.90 10.52
N SER A 41 -3.78 -3.74 9.37
CA SER A 41 -3.38 -4.34 8.10
C SER A 41 -1.98 -3.91 7.66
N GLU A 42 -1.67 -2.61 7.75
CA GLU A 42 -0.36 -2.07 7.40
C GLU A 42 0.74 -2.65 8.30
N LYS A 43 0.52 -2.69 9.62
CA LYS A 43 1.45 -3.33 10.57
C LYS A 43 1.65 -4.81 10.28
N THR A 44 0.56 -5.52 10.01
CA THR A 44 0.60 -6.94 9.66
C THR A 44 1.42 -7.18 8.40
N LEU A 45 1.22 -6.36 7.37
CA LEU A 45 1.97 -6.44 6.12
C LEU A 45 3.47 -6.21 6.33
N ILE A 46 3.84 -5.17 7.11
CA ILE A 46 5.23 -4.88 7.48
C ILE A 46 5.83 -6.05 8.27
N SER A 47 5.10 -6.57 9.27
CA SER A 47 5.57 -7.68 10.09
C SER A 47 5.81 -8.94 9.26
N LYS A 48 4.83 -9.36 8.45
CA LYS A 48 4.97 -10.52 7.55
C LYS A 48 6.11 -10.34 6.56
N THR A 49 6.34 -9.11 6.10
CA THR A 49 7.46 -8.80 5.23
C THR A 49 8.78 -9.10 5.92
N MET A 50 8.95 -8.74 7.20
CA MET A 50 10.20 -8.99 7.94
C MET A 50 10.56 -10.48 7.99
N ASP A 51 9.56 -11.36 8.11
CA ASP A 51 9.75 -12.82 8.11
C ASP A 51 10.18 -13.37 6.75
N LYS A 52 9.95 -12.61 5.67
CA LYS A 52 10.26 -12.99 4.28
C LYS A 52 11.49 -12.30 3.70
N ILE A 53 12.13 -11.41 4.44
CA ILE A 53 13.34 -10.73 3.96
C ILE A 53 14.45 -11.74 3.71
N ASP A 54 15.01 -11.70 2.51
CA ASP A 54 16.14 -12.54 2.11
C ASP A 54 17.09 -11.77 1.16
N SER A 55 18.03 -12.49 0.52
CA SER A 55 18.97 -11.90 -0.44
C SER A 55 18.32 -11.28 -1.69
N LYS A 56 17.08 -11.67 -2.02
CA LYS A 56 16.34 -11.24 -3.21
C LYS A 56 15.26 -10.20 -2.86
N PHE A 57 14.61 -10.33 -1.71
CA PHE A 57 13.54 -9.46 -1.23
C PHE A 57 13.99 -8.70 0.03
N SER A 58 14.26 -7.39 -0.14
CA SER A 58 14.80 -6.55 0.94
C SER A 58 13.72 -5.85 1.78
N GLY A 59 12.46 -6.22 1.62
CA GLY A 59 11.31 -5.60 2.28
C GLY A 59 10.50 -4.69 1.37
N ILE A 60 9.66 -3.85 1.99
CA ILE A 60 8.62 -3.05 1.30
C ILE A 60 8.69 -1.58 1.69
N GLU A 61 8.19 -0.72 0.81
CA GLU A 61 7.93 0.70 1.05
C GLU A 61 6.42 0.94 0.89
N ILE A 62 5.81 1.69 1.81
CA ILE A 62 4.38 2.01 1.81
C ILE A 62 4.20 3.54 1.83
N SER A 63 3.36 4.07 0.95
CA SER A 63 2.99 5.50 0.95
C SER A 63 1.51 5.69 0.68
N THR A 64 0.87 6.60 1.40
CA THR A 64 -0.59 6.70 1.42
C THR A 64 -1.05 8.14 1.22
N LEU A 65 -1.59 8.46 0.04
CA LEU A 65 -2.19 9.75 -0.29
C LEU A 65 -3.63 9.83 0.20
N ARG A 66 -3.86 10.69 1.19
CA ARG A 66 -5.19 11.02 1.70
C ARG A 66 -5.42 12.52 1.67
N LYS A 67 -6.70 12.92 1.60
CA LYS A 67 -7.07 14.32 1.85
C LYS A 67 -6.72 14.71 3.29
N SER A 68 -6.52 16.00 3.53
CA SER A 68 -6.22 16.51 4.87
C SER A 68 -7.29 16.07 5.88
N LYS A 69 -6.86 15.75 7.10
CA LYS A 69 -7.77 15.35 8.18
C LYS A 69 -8.65 16.53 8.57
N GLY A 70 -9.87 16.56 8.05
CA GLY A 70 -10.96 17.41 8.51
C GLY A 70 -11.99 16.60 9.30
N ILE A 71 -12.92 17.30 9.96
CA ILE A 71 -14.03 16.69 10.71
C ILE A 71 -14.81 15.69 9.84
N LYS A 72 -14.98 16.00 8.55
CA LYS A 72 -15.63 15.10 7.59
C LYS A 72 -14.85 13.80 7.43
N GLU A 73 -13.56 13.84 7.08
CA GLU A 73 -12.70 12.67 6.97
C GLU A 73 -12.71 11.80 8.24
N THR A 74 -12.70 12.40 9.43
CA THR A 74 -12.81 11.65 10.69
C THR A 74 -14.15 10.91 10.82
N ILE A 75 -15.25 11.52 10.41
CA ILE A 75 -16.57 10.86 10.40
C ILE A 75 -16.58 9.70 9.40
N PHE A 76 -16.06 9.90 8.20
CA PHE A 76 -15.97 8.82 7.20
C PHE A 76 -15.09 7.66 7.68
N GLU A 77 -13.95 7.94 8.30
CA GLU A 77 -13.10 6.90 8.91
C GLU A 77 -13.85 6.12 10.02
N MET A 78 -14.65 6.79 10.85
CA MET A 78 -15.50 6.13 11.85
C MET A 78 -16.61 5.26 11.23
N LEU A 79 -17.11 5.62 10.04
CA LEU A 79 -18.07 4.81 9.27
C LEU A 79 -17.39 3.69 8.46
N GLY A 80 -16.06 3.53 8.58
CA GLY A 80 -15.28 2.52 7.86
C GLY A 80 -14.89 2.91 6.42
N GLU A 81 -15.26 4.11 5.97
CA GLU A 81 -14.87 4.64 4.67
C GLU A 81 -13.51 5.35 4.76
N ARG A 82 -12.45 4.63 4.38
CA ARG A 82 -11.12 5.22 4.19
C ARG A 82 -11.03 5.70 2.74
N ARG A 83 -10.76 6.98 2.52
CA ARG A 83 -10.63 7.57 1.17
C ARG A 83 -9.19 7.98 0.92
N GLY A 84 -8.63 7.55 -0.21
CA GLY A 84 -7.24 7.85 -0.59
C GLY A 84 -6.56 6.70 -1.29
N LEU A 85 -5.39 6.95 -1.87
CA LEU A 85 -4.61 5.94 -2.59
C LEU A 85 -3.45 5.45 -1.73
N THR A 86 -3.15 4.16 -1.76
CA THR A 86 -1.94 3.60 -1.13
C THR A 86 -1.08 2.93 -2.18
N VAL A 87 0.21 3.25 -2.19
CA VAL A 87 1.23 2.65 -3.06
C VAL A 87 2.12 1.79 -2.19
N ILE A 88 2.35 0.55 -2.62
CA ILE A 88 3.14 -0.47 -1.92
C ILE A 88 4.10 -1.06 -2.95
N GLY A 89 5.38 -1.16 -2.63
CA GLY A 89 6.33 -1.79 -3.54
C GLY A 89 7.60 -2.30 -2.87
N PRO A 90 8.45 -3.03 -3.59
CA PRO A 90 9.67 -3.60 -3.04
C PRO A 90 10.70 -2.51 -2.74
N ALA A 91 11.27 -2.52 -1.54
CA ALA A 91 12.29 -1.55 -1.10
C ALA A 91 13.56 -1.58 -1.97
N LYS A 92 13.83 -2.69 -2.67
CA LYS A 92 14.92 -2.76 -3.63
C LYS A 92 14.66 -1.92 -4.88
N LEU A 93 13.42 -1.90 -5.38
CA LEU A 93 13.02 -1.20 -6.60
C LEU A 93 12.71 0.27 -6.33
N VAL A 94 12.09 0.58 -5.20
CA VAL A 94 11.72 1.94 -4.82
C VAL A 94 12.88 2.61 -4.09
N LYS A 95 13.35 3.76 -4.61
CA LYS A 95 14.37 4.59 -3.96
C LYS A 95 13.76 5.57 -2.97
N GLU A 96 12.64 6.17 -3.36
CA GLU A 96 11.98 7.23 -2.59
C GLU A 96 10.53 7.35 -3.06
N ILE A 97 9.56 7.41 -2.14
CA ILE A 97 8.20 7.85 -2.41
C ILE A 97 7.97 9.21 -1.77
N LYS A 98 7.74 10.23 -2.59
CA LYS A 98 7.39 11.58 -2.15
C LYS A 98 5.89 11.78 -2.22
N GLN A 99 5.31 12.06 -1.07
CA GLN A 99 3.92 12.42 -0.94
C GLN A 99 3.76 13.94 -0.83
N ASN A 100 2.91 14.50 -1.68
CA ASN A 100 2.34 15.84 -1.55
C ASN A 100 0.81 15.70 -1.45
N PRO A 101 0.07 16.70 -0.93
CA PRO A 101 -1.38 16.62 -0.74
C PRO A 101 -2.19 16.21 -1.99
N GLU A 102 -1.65 16.44 -3.19
CA GLU A 102 -2.31 16.17 -4.46
C GLU A 102 -1.63 15.06 -5.30
N LYS A 103 -0.42 14.64 -4.94
CA LYS A 103 0.42 13.79 -5.81
C LYS A 103 1.30 12.85 -5.01
N ILE A 104 1.37 11.60 -5.43
CA ILE A 104 2.46 10.68 -5.05
C ILE A 104 3.43 10.62 -6.22
N ASN A 105 4.72 10.82 -5.97
CA ASN A 105 5.78 10.56 -6.92
C ASN A 105 6.71 9.51 -6.33
N TRP A 106 7.03 8.45 -7.05
CA TRP A 106 8.06 7.50 -6.64
C TRP A 106 9.22 7.53 -7.62
N LYS A 107 10.44 7.37 -7.10
CA LYS A 107 11.65 7.18 -7.88
C LYS A 107 12.06 5.73 -7.76
N THR A 108 12.37 5.11 -8.89
CA THR A 108 12.95 3.77 -8.91
C THR A 108 14.47 3.86 -8.90
N LYS A 109 15.13 2.77 -8.48
CA LYS A 109 16.58 2.62 -8.65
C LYS A 109 16.96 2.38 -10.10
#